data_AF-J3P542-F1
#
_entry.id   AF-J3P542-F1
#
_cell.length_a   1.000
_cell.length_b   1.000
_cell.length_c   1.000
_cell.angle_alpha   90.00
_cell.angle_beta   90.00
_cell.angle_gamma   90.00
#
_symmetry.space_group_name_H-M   'P 1'
#
loop_
_entity.id
_entity.type
_entity.pdbx_description
1 polymer ?
#
loop_
_entity_poly.entity_id
_entity_poly.type
_entity_poly.pdbx_seq_one_letter_code
_entity_poly.pdbx_strand_id
1 'polypeptide(L)'
;MAADITTFYSEVIGLPAFYVVVHFILVAAASTFVGGATRCTGNATGPIDHHHHHQQQQRQAGGNCTTAPPFVRITVDHIARRINGTEPASYRRSAGRIDAVIRPHLAGRGYDYEFHIDETERLLWRVNGLEAPAPGSEGERIWKEKGRPMPLGEDVGGVRSTGDECRGYHVLVMAIQNWIALNMLWSWTG
;
A
#
# COMPACT_ATOMS: atom_id res chain seq x y z
N MET A 1 1.54 -13.92 2.37
CA MET A 1 1.62 -12.47 2.64
C MET A 1 0.25 -11.79 2.66
N ALA A 2 -0.46 -11.60 1.55
CA ALA A 2 -1.74 -10.86 1.57
C ALA A 2 -2.81 -11.48 2.47
N ALA A 3 -2.93 -12.82 2.45
CA ALA A 3 -3.81 -13.55 3.37
C ALA A 3 -3.44 -13.32 4.84
N ASP A 4 -2.15 -13.34 5.18
CA ASP A 4 -1.67 -13.14 6.56
C ASP A 4 -1.90 -11.70 7.04
N ILE A 5 -1.69 -10.72 6.16
CA ILE A 5 -2.01 -9.31 6.42
C ILE A 5 -3.52 -9.15 6.65
N THR A 6 -4.34 -9.77 5.80
CA THR A 6 -5.81 -9.73 5.92
C THR A 6 -6.27 -10.37 7.22
N THR A 7 -5.71 -11.52 7.58
CA THR A 7 -5.97 -12.24 8.83
C THR A 7 -5.62 -11.37 10.04
N PHE A 8 -4.44 -10.72 10.02
CA PHE A 8 -4.04 -9.80 11.09
C PHE A 8 -5.07 -8.70 11.33
N TYR A 9 -5.50 -7.99 10.29
CA TYR A 9 -6.48 -6.91 10.46
C TYR A 9 -7.89 -7.40 10.76
N SER A 10 -8.32 -8.53 10.20
CA SER A 10 -9.70 -8.99 10.35
C SER A 10 -9.95 -9.78 11.65
N GLU A 11 -9.01 -10.62 12.04
CA GLU A 11 -9.13 -11.51 13.20
C GLU A 11 -8.49 -10.90 14.46
N VAL A 12 -7.29 -10.32 14.32
CA VAL A 12 -6.56 -9.78 15.49
C VAL A 12 -6.98 -8.35 15.82
N ILE A 13 -7.18 -7.50 14.81
CA ILE A 13 -7.66 -6.12 15.03
C ILE A 13 -9.19 -6.05 15.01
N GLY A 14 -9.84 -6.96 14.30
CA GLY A 14 -11.29 -7.09 14.30
C GLY A 14 -12.00 -6.35 13.15
N LEU A 15 -11.30 -5.89 12.12
CA LEU A 15 -11.89 -5.17 10.99
C LEU A 15 -12.67 -6.09 10.03
N PRO A 16 -13.60 -5.55 9.23
CA PRO A 16 -14.09 -6.25 8.04
C PRO A 16 -12.93 -6.64 7.11
N ALA A 17 -12.86 -7.89 6.68
CA ALA A 17 -11.75 -8.37 5.84
C ALA A 17 -11.63 -7.59 4.52
N PHE A 18 -12.75 -7.16 3.93
CA PHE A 18 -12.76 -6.36 2.70
C PHE A 18 -12.24 -4.92 2.86
N TYR A 19 -11.95 -4.47 4.09
CA TYR A 19 -11.21 -3.21 4.30
C TYR A 19 -9.72 -3.36 3.95
N VAL A 20 -9.20 -4.58 3.92
CA VAL A 20 -7.77 -4.84 3.68
C VAL A 20 -7.55 -5.01 2.19
N VAL A 21 -6.91 -4.02 1.59
CA VAL A 21 -6.53 -4.05 0.17
C VAL A 21 -5.01 -4.18 0.07
N VAL A 22 -4.53 -5.20 -0.65
CA VAL A 22 -3.10 -5.44 -0.87
C VAL A 22 -2.83 -5.48 -2.36
N HIS A 23 -2.03 -4.54 -2.84
CA HIS A 23 -1.58 -4.48 -4.22
C HIS A 23 -0.12 -4.93 -4.34
N PHE A 24 0.16 -5.80 -5.31
CA PHE A 24 1.53 -6.15 -5.68
C PHE A 24 1.87 -5.46 -7.00
N ILE A 25 2.81 -4.52 -6.96
CA ILE A 25 3.32 -3.83 -8.13
C ILE A 25 4.74 -4.33 -8.37
N LEU A 26 4.95 -4.98 -9.52
CA LEU A 26 6.28 -5.44 -9.91
C LEU A 26 7.06 -4.27 -10.51
N VAL A 27 8.16 -3.92 -9.86
CA VAL A 27 9.12 -2.92 -10.36
C VAL A 27 10.37 -3.67 -10.82
N ALA A 28 10.85 -3.35 -12.02
CA ALA A 28 12.09 -3.94 -12.51
C ALA A 28 13.25 -3.58 -11.58
N ALA A 29 14.14 -4.54 -11.31
CA ALA A 29 15.26 -4.33 -10.40
C ALA A 29 16.24 -3.24 -10.90
N ALA A 30 16.37 -3.10 -12.23
CA ALA A 30 17.11 -1.99 -12.86
C ALA A 30 16.48 -0.61 -12.63
N SER A 31 15.20 -0.54 -12.23
CA SER A 31 14.47 0.70 -11.92
C SER A 31 14.36 0.96 -10.42
N THR A 32 14.95 0.11 -9.58
CA THR A 32 14.97 0.26 -8.13
C THR A 32 16.35 0.68 -7.68
N PHE A 33 16.45 1.87 -7.09
CA PHE A 33 17.69 2.45 -6.59
C PHE A 33 17.57 2.67 -5.09
N VAL A 34 18.57 2.22 -4.32
CA VAL A 34 18.67 2.48 -2.88
C VAL A 34 20.02 3.09 -2.61
N GLY A 35 20.04 4.28 -2.00
CA GLY A 35 21.28 5.06 -1.85
C GLY A 35 21.92 5.47 -3.18
N GLY A 36 21.12 5.64 -4.24
CA GLY A 36 21.60 6.01 -5.58
C GLY A 36 22.17 4.85 -6.42
N ALA A 37 22.25 3.63 -5.87
CA ALA A 37 22.73 2.46 -6.59
C ALA A 37 21.59 1.48 -6.90
N THR A 38 21.59 0.91 -8.11
CA THR A 38 20.76 -0.27 -8.40
C THR A 38 21.36 -1.51 -7.72
N ARG A 39 20.50 -2.46 -7.39
CA ARG A 39 20.91 -3.79 -6.90
C ARG A 39 21.27 -4.77 -8.03
N CYS A 40 21.12 -4.35 -9.28
CA CYS A 40 21.57 -5.08 -10.46
C CYS A 40 22.95 -4.60 -10.91
N THR A 41 23.99 -5.37 -10.61
CA THR A 41 25.37 -5.15 -11.07
C THR A 41 25.72 -6.16 -12.17
N GLY A 42 25.04 -6.06 -13.31
CA GLY A 42 25.47 -6.70 -14.55
C GLY A 42 26.03 -5.64 -15.48
N ASN A 43 27.23 -5.81 -16.02
CA ASN A 43 27.89 -4.86 -16.93
C ASN A 43 26.95 -4.43 -18.08
N ALA A 44 26.32 -3.26 -17.96
CA ALA A 44 25.73 -2.56 -19.10
C ALA A 44 26.82 -1.76 -19.84
N THR A 45 27.90 -2.43 -20.25
CA THR A 45 28.86 -1.87 -21.21
C THR A 45 28.45 -2.31 -22.60
N GLY A 46 27.38 -1.71 -23.11
CA GLY A 46 27.02 -1.73 -24.53
C GLY A 46 26.72 -0.29 -24.96
N PRO A 47 27.08 0.14 -26.18
CA PRO A 47 26.82 1.50 -26.64
C PRO A 47 25.35 1.87 -26.46
N ILE A 48 25.09 3.07 -25.92
CA ILE A 48 23.73 3.64 -25.86
C ILE A 48 23.33 3.98 -27.30
N ASP A 49 22.63 3.07 -27.96
CA ASP A 49 21.90 3.36 -29.19
C ASP A 49 20.54 3.98 -28.81
N HIS A 50 20.33 5.23 -29.23
CA HIS A 50 19.15 6.04 -28.93
C HIS A 50 17.89 5.64 -29.71
N HIS A 51 17.86 4.50 -30.42
CA HIS A 51 16.74 4.18 -31.32
C HIS A 51 15.80 3.02 -30.95
N HIS A 52 15.94 2.34 -29.81
CA HIS A 52 15.06 1.20 -29.46
C HIS A 52 14.57 1.15 -27.99
N HIS A 53 14.03 2.25 -27.48
CA HIS A 53 13.67 2.38 -26.06
C HIS A 53 12.48 1.53 -25.55
N HIS A 54 11.53 1.10 -26.40
CA HIS A 54 10.32 0.42 -25.90
C HIS A 54 10.42 -1.12 -25.82
N GLN A 55 11.24 -1.79 -26.63
CA GLN A 55 11.32 -3.26 -26.64
C GLN A 55 12.45 -3.84 -25.77
N GLN A 56 13.51 -3.06 -25.48
CA GLN A 56 14.61 -3.54 -24.63
C GLN A 56 14.26 -3.58 -23.14
N GLN A 57 13.40 -2.68 -22.66
CA GLN A 57 12.95 -2.69 -21.25
C GLN A 57 12.20 -3.98 -20.87
N GLN A 58 11.51 -4.61 -21.82
CA GLN A 58 10.80 -5.88 -21.59
C GLN A 58 11.73 -7.11 -21.67
N ARG A 59 12.88 -7.01 -22.33
CA ARG A 59 13.85 -8.12 -22.48
C ARG A 59 14.87 -8.21 -21.34
N GLN A 60 15.05 -7.14 -20.56
CA GLN A 60 16.01 -7.12 -19.45
C GLN A 60 15.49 -7.74 -18.14
N ALA A 61 14.27 -8.29 -18.13
CA ALA A 61 13.74 -9.07 -17.00
C ALA A 61 14.51 -10.39 -16.72
N GLY A 62 15.51 -10.73 -17.55
CA GLY A 62 16.37 -11.92 -17.40
C GLY A 62 17.86 -11.64 -17.21
N GLY A 63 18.28 -10.40 -16.97
CA GLY A 63 19.68 -10.09 -16.66
C GLY A 63 20.05 -10.57 -15.25
N ASN A 64 21.10 -11.37 -15.12
CA ASN A 64 21.51 -11.96 -13.83
C ASN A 64 22.01 -10.86 -12.87
N CYS A 65 21.12 -10.36 -12.00
CA CYS A 65 21.43 -9.39 -10.96
C CYS A 65 22.04 -10.13 -9.76
N THR A 66 23.37 -10.30 -9.73
CA THR A 66 24.00 -11.31 -8.86
C THR A 66 24.84 -10.82 -7.68
N THR A 67 24.65 -9.61 -7.14
CA THR A 67 25.44 -9.21 -5.93
C THR A 67 24.66 -8.73 -4.71
N ALA A 68 23.41 -8.29 -4.84
CA ALA A 68 22.63 -7.79 -3.70
C ALA A 68 21.26 -8.49 -3.58
N PRO A 69 20.75 -8.72 -2.34
CA PRO A 69 19.39 -9.17 -2.12
C PRO A 69 18.36 -8.32 -2.88
N PRO A 70 17.31 -8.89 -3.48
CA PRO A 70 16.24 -8.10 -4.07
C PRO A 70 15.54 -7.24 -3.01
N PHE A 71 15.07 -6.05 -3.40
CA PHE A 71 14.49 -5.07 -2.48
C PHE A 71 12.97 -4.96 -2.63
N VAL A 72 12.26 -4.90 -1.50
CA VAL A 72 10.80 -4.73 -1.43
C VAL A 72 10.46 -3.46 -0.66
N ARG A 73 9.74 -2.52 -1.29
CA ARG A 73 9.16 -1.35 -0.62
C ARG A 73 7.69 -1.61 -0.32
N ILE A 74 7.29 -1.36 0.92
CA ILE A 74 5.89 -1.46 1.36
C ILE A 74 5.43 -0.10 1.86
N THR A 75 4.26 0.33 1.39
CA THR A 75 3.56 1.53 1.87
C THR A 75 2.22 1.08 2.44
N VAL A 76 1.82 1.65 3.57
CA VAL A 76 0.60 1.26 4.28
C VAL A 76 -0.16 2.51 4.67
N ASP A 77 -1.42 2.62 4.26
CA ASP A 77 -2.30 3.70 4.69
C ASP A 77 -3.32 3.14 5.71
N HIS A 78 -3.22 3.56 6.97
CA HIS A 78 -4.23 3.29 8.00
C HIS A 78 -5.31 4.37 7.96
N ILE A 79 -6.50 3.97 7.51
CA ILE A 79 -7.66 4.88 7.36
C ILE A 79 -8.78 4.54 8.36
N ALA A 80 -8.98 3.24 8.62
CA ALA A 80 -10.11 2.77 9.43
C ALA A 80 -9.91 2.96 10.94
N ARG A 81 -8.66 3.13 11.38
CA ARG A 81 -8.25 3.26 12.78
C ARG A 81 -7.11 4.24 12.87
N ARG A 82 -6.98 4.87 14.04
CA ARG A 82 -5.77 5.60 14.44
C ARG A 82 -4.96 4.75 15.41
N ILE A 83 -3.64 4.92 15.39
CA ILE A 83 -2.73 4.43 16.41
C ILE A 83 -2.97 5.26 17.67
N ASN A 84 -3.61 4.65 18.66
CA ASN A 84 -3.99 5.37 19.87
C ASN A 84 -2.77 5.73 20.72
N GLY A 85 -2.71 6.99 21.13
CA GLY A 85 -1.70 7.55 22.02
C GLY A 85 -0.56 8.23 21.26
N THR A 86 -0.02 9.31 21.86
CA THR A 86 1.08 10.10 21.31
C THR A 86 2.46 9.57 21.69
N GLU A 87 2.52 8.51 22.50
CA GLU A 87 3.76 7.97 23.01
C GLU A 87 4.51 7.15 21.95
N PRO A 88 5.84 7.30 21.83
CA PRO A 88 6.67 6.51 20.89
C PRO A 88 6.46 5.00 21.01
N ALA A 89 6.08 4.52 22.19
CA ALA A 89 5.78 3.10 22.43
C ALA A 89 4.55 2.61 21.65
N SER A 90 3.52 3.44 21.43
CA SER A 90 2.34 3.05 20.64
C SER A 90 2.69 2.84 19.17
N TYR A 91 3.47 3.73 18.58
CA TYR A 91 3.97 3.60 17.22
C TYR A 91 4.90 2.38 17.08
N ARG A 92 5.84 2.19 18.02
CA ARG A 92 6.74 1.04 18.02
C ARG A 92 6.00 -0.29 18.09
N ARG A 93 4.98 -0.40 18.95
CA ARG A 93 4.14 -1.60 19.03
C ARG A 93 3.38 -1.84 17.72
N SER A 94 2.81 -0.79 17.13
CA SER A 94 2.04 -0.91 15.89
C SER A 94 2.93 -1.35 14.72
N ALA A 95 4.07 -0.69 14.53
CA ALA A 95 5.06 -1.06 13.52
C ALA A 95 5.59 -2.48 13.74
N GLY A 96 5.92 -2.85 14.98
CA GLY A 96 6.42 -4.19 15.30
C GLY A 96 5.40 -5.31 15.03
N ARG A 97 4.10 -5.06 15.22
CA ARG A 97 3.05 -6.05 14.89
C ARG A 97 2.92 -6.26 13.38
N ILE A 98 3.01 -5.19 12.58
CA ILE A 98 3.03 -5.32 11.12
C ILE A 98 4.30 -6.03 10.67
N ASP A 99 5.46 -5.64 11.21
CA ASP A 99 6.74 -6.28 10.91
C ASP A 99 6.68 -7.80 11.15
N ALA A 100 6.13 -8.24 12.28
CA ALA A 100 5.97 -9.65 12.59
C ALA A 100 5.14 -10.44 11.55
N VAL A 101 4.16 -9.79 10.91
CA VAL A 101 3.31 -10.40 9.88
C VAL A 101 4.04 -10.49 8.53
N ILE A 102 4.79 -9.46 8.15
CA ILE A 102 5.44 -9.38 6.82
C ILE A 102 6.81 -10.08 6.79
N ARG A 103 7.54 -10.08 7.91
CA ARG A 103 8.92 -10.59 8.00
C ARG A 103 9.09 -12.04 7.49
N PRO A 104 8.20 -13.01 7.75
CA PRO A 104 8.31 -14.38 7.22
C PRO A 104 8.25 -14.45 5.68
N HIS A 105 7.70 -13.43 5.02
CA HIS A 105 7.60 -13.35 3.56
C HIS A 105 8.76 -12.57 2.92
N LEU A 106 9.52 -11.80 3.71
CA LEU A 106 10.54 -10.87 3.24
C LEU A 106 11.93 -11.25 3.79
N ALA A 107 12.34 -10.69 4.93
CA ALA A 107 13.64 -11.02 5.52
C ALA A 107 13.83 -12.53 5.75
N GLY A 108 12.77 -13.25 6.12
CA GLY A 108 12.79 -14.71 6.26
C GLY A 108 13.11 -15.47 4.96
N ARG A 109 13.08 -14.78 3.81
CA ARG A 109 13.40 -15.30 2.48
C ARG A 109 14.59 -14.58 1.83
N GLY A 110 15.33 -13.78 2.60
CA GLY A 110 16.52 -13.10 2.13
C GLY A 110 16.26 -11.86 1.28
N TYR A 111 15.11 -11.20 1.40
CA TYR A 111 14.86 -9.89 0.79
C TYR A 111 15.32 -8.76 1.72
N ASP A 112 15.90 -7.71 1.15
CA ASP A 112 15.97 -6.41 1.83
C ASP A 112 14.59 -5.74 1.70
N TYR A 113 14.12 -5.05 2.74
CA TYR A 113 12.83 -4.38 2.68
C TYR A 113 12.78 -3.11 3.53
N GLU A 114 11.88 -2.22 3.13
CA GLU A 114 11.52 -1.02 3.87
C GLU A 114 10.00 -0.91 3.91
N PHE A 115 9.44 -0.56 5.07
CA PHE A 115 8.03 -0.22 5.18
C PHE A 115 7.83 1.08 5.96
N HIS A 116 6.74 1.78 5.65
CA HIS A 116 6.23 2.87 6.48
C HIS A 116 4.71 2.77 6.58
N ILE A 117 4.14 3.50 7.55
CA ILE A 117 2.71 3.57 7.79
C ILE A 117 2.34 5.05 7.83
N ASP A 118 1.43 5.46 6.95
CA ASP A 118 0.76 6.75 7.01
C ASP A 118 -0.64 6.56 7.63
N GLU A 119 -1.15 7.60 8.29
CA GLU A 119 -2.52 7.62 8.79
C GLU A 119 -3.33 8.74 8.11
N THR A 120 -4.35 8.39 7.32
CA THR A 120 -5.12 9.36 6.51
C THR A 120 -6.46 9.73 7.16
N GLU A 121 -7.10 10.80 6.66
CA GLU A 121 -8.40 11.27 7.19
C GLU A 121 -9.53 10.27 6.86
N ARG A 122 -10.15 9.72 7.91
CA ARG A 122 -11.23 8.74 7.82
C ARG A 122 -12.48 9.31 7.15
N LEU A 123 -12.83 10.57 7.44
CA LEU A 123 -14.06 11.19 6.93
C LEU A 123 -14.06 11.39 5.41
N LEU A 124 -12.88 11.34 4.78
CA LEU A 124 -12.72 11.43 3.32
C LEU A 124 -12.73 10.06 2.63
N TRP A 125 -12.88 8.97 3.37
CA TRP A 125 -12.88 7.62 2.82
C TRP A 125 -14.28 7.11 2.51
N ARG A 126 -14.43 6.45 1.36
CA ARG A 126 -15.66 5.76 0.94
C ARG A 126 -15.34 4.36 0.44
N VAL A 127 -16.24 3.41 0.70
CA VAL A 127 -16.21 2.07 0.09
C VAL A 127 -17.47 1.90 -0.73
N ASN A 128 -17.33 1.73 -2.05
CA ASN A 128 -18.46 1.73 -2.99
C ASN A 128 -19.36 2.98 -2.85
N GLY A 129 -18.76 4.15 -2.61
CA GLY A 129 -19.48 5.40 -2.39
C GLY A 129 -20.12 5.55 -0.99
N LEU A 130 -20.11 4.50 -0.16
CA LEU A 130 -20.66 4.52 1.19
C LEU A 130 -19.62 4.97 2.21
N GLU A 131 -20.06 5.76 3.18
CA GLU A 131 -19.27 6.07 4.36
C GLU A 131 -19.11 4.82 5.23
N ALA A 132 -17.88 4.54 5.65
CA ALA A 132 -17.60 3.40 6.49
C ALA A 132 -18.14 3.67 7.92
N PRO A 133 -18.87 2.73 8.55
CA PRO A 133 -19.46 2.92 9.88
C PRO A 133 -18.41 3.26 10.93
N ALA A 134 -18.80 3.96 12.01
CA ALA A 134 -17.87 4.34 13.06
C ALA A 134 -17.15 3.11 13.66
N PRO A 135 -15.88 3.23 14.09
CA PRO A 135 -15.15 2.15 14.75
C PRO A 135 -15.93 1.57 15.94
N GLY A 136 -16.09 0.24 15.97
CA GLY A 136 -16.80 -0.45 17.05
C GLY A 136 -18.32 -0.29 17.04
N SER A 137 -18.90 0.36 16.02
CA SER A 137 -20.36 0.49 15.88
C SER A 137 -21.02 -0.83 15.46
N GLU A 138 -22.33 -0.92 15.70
CA GLU A 138 -23.15 -2.02 15.20
C GLU A 138 -23.10 -2.13 13.67
N GLY A 139 -23.05 -1.00 12.97
CA GLY A 139 -22.85 -0.96 11.53
C GLY A 139 -21.55 -1.64 11.07
N GLU A 140 -20.44 -1.41 11.78
CA GLU A 140 -19.17 -2.06 11.46
C GLU A 140 -19.22 -3.56 11.71
N ARG A 141 -19.92 -3.98 12.78
CA ARG A 141 -20.18 -5.40 13.07
C ARG A 141 -20.96 -6.06 11.94
N ILE A 142 -22.03 -5.42 11.45
CA ILE A 142 -22.83 -5.89 10.32
C ILE A 142 -21.96 -6.02 9.07
N TRP A 143 -21.20 -4.97 8.73
CA TRP A 143 -20.31 -5.01 7.56
C TRP A 143 -19.28 -6.13 7.65
N LYS A 144 -18.68 -6.34 8.83
CA LYS A 144 -17.76 -7.46 9.08
C LYS A 144 -18.43 -8.81 8.86
N GLU A 145 -19.59 -9.04 9.47
CA GLU A 145 -20.32 -10.31 9.40
C GLU A 145 -20.77 -10.62 7.96
N LYS A 146 -21.25 -9.61 7.22
CA LYS A 146 -21.70 -9.78 5.84
C LYS A 146 -20.56 -9.79 4.82
N GLY A 147 -19.36 -9.37 5.21
CA GLY A 147 -18.18 -9.36 4.35
C GLY A 147 -18.28 -8.40 3.17
N ARG A 148 -19.14 -7.36 3.24
CA ARG A 148 -19.32 -6.38 2.16
C ARG A 148 -19.83 -5.03 2.69
N PRO A 149 -19.58 -3.92 1.98
CA PRO A 149 -20.21 -2.65 2.29
C PRO A 149 -21.71 -2.73 1.93
N MET A 150 -22.56 -2.15 2.77
CA MET A 150 -24.00 -2.07 2.50
C MET A 150 -24.63 -0.85 3.16
N PRO A 151 -25.69 -0.27 2.58
CA PRO A 151 -26.45 0.78 3.23
C PRO A 151 -26.94 0.34 4.61
N LEU A 152 -26.91 1.25 5.56
CA LEU A 152 -27.31 1.05 6.94
C LEU A 152 -28.42 2.03 7.30
N GLY A 153 -29.31 1.62 8.21
CA GLY A 153 -30.25 2.54 8.84
C GLY A 153 -29.53 3.58 9.71
N GLU A 154 -30.16 4.73 9.94
CA GLU A 154 -29.61 5.80 10.78
C GLU A 154 -29.31 5.32 12.22
N ASP A 155 -30.09 4.35 12.70
CA ASP A 155 -30.01 3.74 14.03
C ASP A 155 -28.73 2.94 14.28
N VAL A 156 -28.06 2.46 13.23
CA VAL A 156 -26.80 1.70 13.34
C VAL A 156 -25.60 2.46 12.76
N GLY A 157 -25.74 3.78 12.58
CA GLY A 157 -24.68 4.68 12.14
C GLY A 157 -24.64 4.94 10.63
N GLY A 158 -25.74 4.71 9.91
CA GLY A 158 -25.87 5.10 8.50
C GLY A 158 -26.09 6.61 8.32
N VAL A 159 -25.35 7.25 7.42
CA VAL A 159 -25.69 8.57 6.88
C VAL A 159 -26.51 8.36 5.60
N ARG A 160 -27.63 9.09 5.43
CA ARG A 160 -28.44 9.05 4.20
C ARG A 160 -27.57 9.32 2.96
N SER A 161 -27.30 8.30 2.15
CA SER A 161 -26.70 8.51 0.83
C SER A 161 -27.79 8.89 -0.16
N THR A 162 -27.80 10.14 -0.62
CA THR A 162 -28.62 10.53 -1.77
C THR A 162 -27.93 10.04 -3.05
N GLY A 163 -28.52 9.06 -3.74
CA GLY A 163 -28.22 8.73 -5.13
C GLY A 163 -27.71 7.30 -5.37
N ASP A 164 -28.64 6.43 -5.77
CA ASP A 164 -28.36 5.14 -6.42
C ASP A 164 -27.77 5.36 -7.83
N GLU A 165 -26.65 4.70 -8.15
CA GLU A 165 -26.43 3.90 -9.38
C GLU A 165 -25.04 3.25 -9.32
N CYS A 166 -24.96 1.96 -9.01
CA CYS A 166 -23.71 1.18 -9.06
C CYS A 166 -23.36 0.84 -10.52
N ARG A 167 -22.34 1.48 -11.09
CA ARG A 167 -21.65 1.00 -12.30
C ARG A 167 -20.24 0.55 -11.96
N GLY A 168 -19.82 -0.57 -12.53
CA GLY A 168 -18.50 -1.16 -12.30
C GLY A 168 -17.38 -0.16 -12.59
N TYR A 169 -16.47 -0.01 -11.64
CA TYR A 169 -15.31 0.88 -11.77
C TYR A 169 -14.07 0.06 -12.08
N HIS A 170 -13.34 0.49 -13.12
CA HIS A 170 -11.95 0.15 -13.30
C HIS A 170 -11.14 0.88 -12.23
N VAL A 171 -10.30 0.15 -11.49
CA VAL A 171 -9.37 0.75 -10.52
C VAL A 171 -8.31 1.52 -11.31
N LEU A 172 -8.52 2.81 -11.53
CA LEU A 172 -7.42 3.73 -11.80
C LEU A 172 -6.80 4.07 -10.45
N VAL A 173 -5.73 3.38 -10.08
CA VAL A 173 -4.90 3.79 -8.95
C VAL A 173 -4.19 5.09 -9.37
N MET A 174 -4.81 6.26 -9.14
CA MET A 174 -4.04 7.49 -9.02
C MET A 174 -3.34 7.46 -7.66
N ALA A 175 -2.22 6.74 -7.59
CA ALA A 175 -1.29 6.87 -6.48
C ALA A 175 -0.68 8.28 -6.58
N ILE A 176 -1.27 9.27 -5.91
CA ILE A 176 -0.58 10.52 -5.60
C ILE A 176 0.38 10.23 -4.43
N GLN A 177 1.34 9.33 -4.67
CA GLN A 177 2.52 9.14 -3.83
C GLN A 177 3.71 9.67 -4.61
N ASN A 178 3.70 10.98 -4.85
CA ASN A 178 4.91 11.77 -5.09
C ASN A 178 4.60 13.26 -4.95
N TRP A 179 4.53 13.74 -3.70
CA TRP A 179 4.50 15.17 -3.39
C TRP A 179 5.78 15.64 -2.68
N ILE A 180 6.94 15.10 -3.09
CA ILE A 180 8.26 15.67 -2.76
C ILE A 180 9.08 15.99 -4.03
N ALA A 181 8.82 15.36 -5.18
CA ALA A 181 9.60 15.60 -6.39
C ALA A 181 9.25 16.88 -7.17
N LEU A 182 8.10 17.52 -6.93
CA LEU A 182 7.65 18.67 -7.73
C LEU A 182 8.17 20.05 -7.25
N ASN A 183 8.73 20.14 -6.02
CA ASN A 183 9.27 21.42 -5.50
C ASN A 183 10.79 21.56 -5.60
N MET A 184 11.54 20.52 -5.98
CA MET A 184 13.01 20.62 -6.10
C MET A 184 13.50 21.05 -7.50
N LEU A 185 12.60 21.19 -8.49
CA LEU A 185 12.96 21.66 -9.83
C LEU A 185 12.96 23.19 -9.99
N TRP A 186 12.59 23.95 -8.96
CA TRP A 186 12.56 25.43 -9.00
C TRP A 186 13.72 26.12 -8.26
N SER A 187 14.62 25.37 -7.60
CA SER A 187 15.74 25.96 -6.83
C SER A 187 17.11 25.83 -7.49
N TRP A 188 17.19 25.48 -8.79
CA TRP A 188 18.46 25.29 -9.52
C TRP A 188 18.57 26.14 -10.79
N THR A 189 17.85 27.27 -10.84
CA THR A 189 18.00 28.33 -11.87
C THR A 189 17.85 29.73 -11.25
N GLY A 190 18.46 29.94 -10.07
CA GLY A 190 18.55 31.24 -9.41
C GLY A 190 19.98 31.57 -9.05
#